data_AF-A0A7S2K4Z0-F1
#
_entry.id   AF-A0A7S2K4Z0-F1
#
_cell.length_a   1.000
_cell.length_b   1.000
_cell.length_c   1.000
_cell.angle_alpha   90.00
_cell.angle_beta   90.00
_cell.angle_gamma   90.00
#
_symmetry.space_group_name_H-M   'P 1'
#
loop_
_entity.id
_entity.type
_entity.pdbx_description
1 polymer ?
#
loop_
_entity_poly.entity_id
_entity_poly.type
_entity_poly.pdbx_seq_one_letter_code
_entity_poly.pdbx_strand_id
1 'polypeptide(L)'
;LLSMSSGVALAFSSDNAHTSFRRRGTHVYSTTENEEKTITTSTAAALDPEIASKFKVMVCGSTSCAKQRRIMRVDEYATYGGILSRKGDSEVQVEDAGCLGSCKKAPCVAIMHEDFSGYVSLEGMTDAEFSDRRFHKIKYEEDMDRVWESVENAVQVMMEEDDEEEEDESNEE
;
A
#
# COMPACT_ATOMS: atom_id res chain seq x y z
N LEU A 1 53.21 17.14 -15.15
CA LEU A 1 52.73 18.17 -16.09
C LEU A 1 51.46 17.60 -16.74
N LEU A 2 50.34 17.60 -16.02
CA LEU A 2 49.26 18.58 -16.14
C LEU A 2 48.65 18.65 -17.55
N SER A 3 47.49 18.01 -17.73
CA SER A 3 46.39 18.64 -18.47
C SER A 3 45.08 18.00 -18.04
N MET A 4 44.40 18.68 -17.13
CA MET A 4 42.96 18.52 -16.89
C MET A 4 42.24 19.42 -17.88
N SER A 5 41.14 18.97 -18.47
CA SER A 5 40.24 19.84 -19.23
C SER A 5 38.80 19.45 -18.97
N SER A 6 38.17 20.33 -18.21
CA SER A 6 36.81 20.36 -17.71
C SER A 6 35.78 20.43 -18.86
N GLY A 7 34.74 19.59 -18.78
CA GLY A 7 33.54 19.68 -19.61
C GLY A 7 32.42 20.40 -18.86
N VAL A 8 31.95 21.48 -19.48
CA VAL A 8 30.94 22.44 -19.00
C VAL A 8 29.55 21.80 -18.96
N ALA A 9 28.87 21.86 -17.81
CA ALA A 9 27.46 21.50 -17.69
C ALA A 9 26.58 22.72 -18.03
N LEU A 10 25.67 22.53 -18.99
CA LEU A 10 24.69 23.52 -19.44
C LEU A 10 23.61 23.75 -18.37
N ALA A 11 23.41 25.02 -18.01
CA ALA A 11 22.27 25.47 -17.24
C ALA A 11 21.08 25.70 -18.18
N PHE A 12 19.92 25.13 -17.84
CA PHE A 12 18.64 25.51 -18.42
C PHE A 12 17.79 26.18 -17.33
N SER A 13 17.47 27.45 -17.54
CA SER A 13 16.41 28.18 -16.84
C SER A 13 15.05 27.79 -17.40
N SER A 14 14.04 27.74 -16.54
CA SER A 14 12.65 28.00 -16.92
C SER A 14 11.93 28.66 -15.75
N ASP A 15 11.51 29.90 -16.00
CA ASP A 15 10.65 30.74 -15.18
C ASP A 15 9.17 30.29 -15.22
N ASN A 16 8.35 31.01 -14.44
CA ASN A 16 6.89 31.13 -14.45
C ASN A 16 6.10 30.13 -13.58
N ALA A 17 5.05 30.50 -12.84
CA ALA A 17 4.34 31.77 -12.70
C ALA A 17 3.51 31.78 -11.40
N HIS A 18 3.19 32.99 -10.96
CA HIS A 18 2.37 33.35 -9.81
C HIS A 18 0.89 33.42 -10.24
N THR A 19 -0.04 32.70 -9.62
CA THR A 19 -1.46 33.03 -9.69
C THR A 19 -2.18 32.70 -8.39
N SER A 20 -2.50 33.75 -7.64
CA SER A 20 -3.49 33.78 -6.58
C SER A 20 -4.88 33.85 -7.19
N PHE A 21 -5.81 33.00 -6.73
CA PHE A 21 -7.21 33.09 -7.12
C PHE A 21 -8.13 32.93 -5.90
N ARG A 22 -8.75 34.05 -5.51
CA ARG A 22 -9.87 34.11 -4.59
C ARG A 22 -11.16 33.90 -5.38
N ARG A 23 -12.04 33.00 -4.94
CA ARG A 23 -13.49 33.13 -5.17
C ARG A 23 -14.26 32.79 -3.90
N ARG A 24 -15.04 33.77 -3.44
CA ARG A 24 -16.23 33.57 -2.61
C ARG A 24 -17.36 33.11 -3.53
N GLY A 25 -18.13 32.13 -3.09
CA GLY A 25 -19.37 31.70 -3.72
C GLY A 25 -20.21 30.95 -2.70
N THR A 26 -21.34 31.55 -2.34
CA THR A 26 -22.35 31.05 -1.42
C THR A 26 -23.34 30.10 -2.11
N HIS A 27 -23.90 29.19 -1.30
CA HIS A 27 -25.32 28.80 -1.21
C HIS A 27 -25.79 27.39 -1.68
N VAL A 28 -26.47 26.75 -0.70
CA VAL A 28 -27.61 25.81 -0.71
C VAL A 28 -27.40 24.30 -0.94
N TYR A 29 -27.75 23.59 0.14
CA TYR A 29 -28.21 22.21 0.35
C TYR A 29 -28.59 21.34 -0.85
N SER A 30 -28.14 20.08 -0.81
CA SER A 30 -29.03 18.93 -1.03
C SER A 30 -28.53 17.75 -0.20
N THR A 31 -29.42 17.26 0.65
CA THR A 31 -29.39 15.98 1.34
C THR A 31 -29.39 14.84 0.34
N THR A 32 -28.38 13.98 0.39
CA THR A 32 -28.42 12.62 -0.14
C THR A 32 -28.03 11.72 1.03
N GLU A 33 -29.07 11.09 1.58
CA GLU A 33 -29.10 9.72 2.10
C GLU A 33 -27.71 9.15 2.45
N ASN A 34 -27.42 9.15 3.76
CA ASN A 34 -26.46 8.24 4.35
C ASN A 34 -26.95 6.82 4.04
N GLU A 35 -26.43 6.21 2.98
CA GLU A 35 -26.16 4.77 3.04
C GLU A 35 -25.12 4.59 4.14
N GLU A 36 -25.60 4.10 5.28
CA GLU A 36 -24.82 3.54 6.34
C GLU A 36 -24.03 2.38 5.73
N LYS A 37 -22.87 2.67 5.12
CA LYS A 37 -21.85 1.67 4.84
C LYS A 37 -21.36 1.24 6.21
N THR A 38 -22.00 0.19 6.73
CA THR A 38 -21.64 -0.52 7.94
C THR A 38 -20.13 -0.68 7.92
N ILE A 39 -19.44 0.10 8.75
CA ILE A 39 -18.05 -0.16 9.10
C ILE A 39 -18.16 -1.41 9.95
N THR A 40 -18.09 -2.57 9.29
CA THR A 40 -17.97 -3.88 9.93
C THR A 40 -16.79 -3.76 10.87
N THR A 41 -17.10 -3.63 12.14
CA THR A 41 -16.10 -3.56 13.19
C THR A 41 -15.40 -4.91 13.15
N SER A 42 -14.12 -4.90 12.81
CA SER A 42 -13.22 -6.04 12.69
C SER A 42 -13.09 -6.76 14.04
N THR A 43 -14.12 -7.53 14.40
CA THR A 43 -13.93 -8.75 15.14
C THR A 43 -13.13 -9.65 14.23
N ALA A 44 -11.88 -9.91 14.60
CA ALA A 44 -10.97 -10.83 13.91
C ALA A 44 -11.65 -12.20 13.71
N ALA A 45 -12.43 -12.33 12.63
CA ALA A 45 -12.74 -13.62 12.07
C ALA A 45 -11.39 -14.24 11.75
N ALA A 46 -11.17 -15.48 12.18
CA ALA A 46 -9.97 -16.19 11.83
C ALA A 46 -9.92 -16.25 10.30
N LEU A 47 -8.92 -15.60 9.70
CA LEU A 47 -8.69 -15.66 8.26
C LEU A 47 -8.49 -17.12 7.85
N ASP A 48 -9.05 -17.51 6.71
CA ASP A 48 -8.82 -18.85 6.18
C ASP A 48 -7.31 -19.05 5.96
N PRO A 49 -6.68 -20.06 6.59
CA PRO A 49 -5.24 -20.28 6.47
C PRO A 49 -4.81 -20.66 5.06
N GLU A 50 -5.66 -21.34 4.28
CA GLU A 50 -5.34 -21.74 2.91
C GLU A 50 -5.25 -20.51 2.01
N ILE A 51 -6.25 -19.63 2.03
CA ILE A 51 -6.24 -18.37 1.27
C ILE A 51 -5.18 -17.41 1.80
N ALA A 52 -5.04 -17.26 3.12
CA ALA A 52 -4.04 -16.40 3.73
C ALA A 52 -2.61 -16.80 3.32
N SER A 53 -2.33 -18.09 3.18
CA SER A 53 -1.00 -18.59 2.78
C SER A 53 -0.59 -18.19 1.36
N LYS A 54 -1.55 -17.85 0.49
CA LYS A 54 -1.36 -17.36 -0.88
C LYS A 54 -0.83 -15.93 -0.92
N PHE A 55 -1.02 -15.17 0.15
CA PHE A 55 -0.61 -13.77 0.24
C PHE A 55 0.79 -13.61 0.83
N LYS A 56 1.50 -12.64 0.27
CA LYS A 56 2.86 -12.30 0.68
C LYS A 56 3.09 -10.79 0.74
N VAL A 57 3.37 -10.29 1.93
CA VAL A 57 3.68 -8.88 2.22
C VAL A 57 5.18 -8.65 2.09
N MET A 58 5.57 -7.86 1.09
CA MET A 58 6.97 -7.51 0.81
C MET A 58 7.27 -6.12 1.35
N VAL A 59 8.04 -6.04 2.43
CA VAL A 59 8.49 -4.76 3.01
C VAL A 59 9.80 -4.35 2.37
N CYS A 60 9.93 -3.13 1.84
CA CYS A 60 11.18 -2.71 1.24
C CYS A 60 12.26 -2.43 2.31
N GLY A 61 13.29 -3.27 2.35
CA GLY A 61 14.51 -3.13 3.17
C GLY A 61 15.68 -2.43 2.46
N SER A 62 15.51 -2.02 1.20
CA SER A 62 16.57 -1.36 0.44
C SER A 62 17.19 -0.16 1.20
N THR A 63 18.48 0.07 0.97
CA THR A 63 19.23 1.20 1.56
C THR A 63 18.58 2.57 1.29
N SER A 64 17.84 2.70 0.18
CA SER A 64 17.10 3.92 -0.14
C SER A 64 15.89 4.12 0.79
N CYS A 65 15.13 3.06 1.06
CA CYS A 65 14.03 3.11 2.03
C CYS A 65 14.55 3.31 3.46
N ALA A 66 15.62 2.60 3.84
CA ALA A 66 16.26 2.78 5.14
C ALA A 66 16.75 4.21 5.35
N LYS A 67 17.39 4.82 4.34
CA LYS A 67 17.81 6.23 4.39
C LYS A 67 16.62 7.16 4.57
N GLN A 68 15.50 6.90 3.89
CA GLN A 68 14.30 7.72 4.06
C GLN A 68 13.69 7.57 5.46
N ARG A 69 13.65 6.35 6.02
CA ARG A 69 13.23 6.12 7.43
C ARG A 69 14.07 6.93 8.41
N ARG A 70 15.41 6.94 8.24
CA ARG A 70 16.31 7.77 9.06
C ARG A 70 16.01 9.26 8.97
N ILE A 71 15.74 9.78 7.76
CA ILE A 71 15.35 11.19 7.56
C ILE A 71 14.04 11.50 8.31
N MET A 72 13.11 10.55 8.32
CA MET A 72 11.84 10.65 9.03
C MET A 72 11.94 10.41 10.55
N ARG A 73 13.16 10.15 11.06
CA ARG A 73 13.44 9.78 12.46
C ARG A 73 12.70 8.54 12.94
N VAL A 74 12.57 7.57 12.04
CA VAL A 74 11.99 6.25 12.33
C VAL A 74 13.09 5.20 12.25
N ASP A 75 12.98 4.17 13.09
CA ASP A 75 13.90 3.04 13.06
C ASP A 75 13.90 2.35 11.68
N GLU A 76 15.05 1.82 11.28
CA GLU A 76 15.24 1.22 9.96
C GLU A 76 14.36 0.00 9.73
N TYR A 77 14.00 -0.71 10.80
CA TYR A 77 13.18 -1.91 10.78
C TYR A 77 11.77 -1.68 11.32
N ALA A 78 11.39 -0.45 11.69
CA ALA A 78 10.08 -0.16 12.26
C ALA A 78 8.92 -0.67 11.39
N THR A 79 8.97 -0.41 10.08
CA THR A 79 7.92 -0.88 9.16
C THR A 79 7.87 -2.41 9.09
N TYR A 80 9.02 -3.08 9.04
CA TYR A 80 9.05 -4.54 8.96
C TYR A 80 8.55 -5.16 10.28
N GLY A 81 9.03 -4.66 11.42
CA GLY A 81 8.61 -5.11 12.73
C GLY A 81 7.13 -4.88 13.00
N GLY A 82 6.59 -3.72 12.61
CA GLY A 82 5.17 -3.41 12.82
C GLY A 82 4.22 -4.20 11.91
N ILE A 83 4.62 -4.50 10.67
CA ILE A 83 3.85 -5.42 9.82
C ILE A 83 3.95 -6.85 10.36
N LEU A 84 5.15 -7.29 10.76
CA LEU A 84 5.36 -8.62 11.32
C LEU A 84 4.58 -8.84 12.63
N SER A 85 4.43 -7.81 13.47
CA SER A 85 3.62 -7.92 14.69
C SER A 85 2.13 -8.04 14.41
N ARG A 86 1.63 -7.51 13.29
CA ARG A 86 0.23 -7.63 12.85
C ARG A 86 -0.10 -9.00 12.29
N LYS A 87 0.91 -9.69 11.73
CA LYS A 87 0.78 -11.07 11.27
C LYS A 87 0.14 -11.98 12.33
N GLY A 88 0.54 -11.86 13.58
CA GLY A 88 0.04 -12.73 14.66
C GLY A 88 0.18 -14.21 14.28
N ASP A 89 -0.95 -14.92 14.33
CA ASP A 89 -1.07 -16.34 13.97
C ASP A 89 -1.56 -16.57 12.52
N SER A 90 -1.66 -15.52 11.70
CA SER A 90 -2.05 -15.64 10.28
C SER A 90 -0.98 -16.38 9.46
N GLU A 91 -1.39 -17.10 8.43
CA GLU A 91 -0.47 -17.77 7.50
C GLU A 91 0.09 -16.84 6.40
N VAL A 92 -0.32 -15.56 6.37
CA VAL A 92 0.24 -14.56 5.44
C VAL A 92 1.76 -14.45 5.64
N GLN A 93 2.51 -14.55 4.53
CA GLN A 93 3.96 -14.44 4.57
C GLN A 93 4.39 -12.97 4.66
N VAL A 94 5.30 -12.63 5.57
CA VAL A 94 5.90 -11.29 5.66
C VAL A 94 7.39 -11.41 5.41
N GLU A 95 7.90 -10.72 4.39
CA GLU A 95 9.30 -10.77 4.00
C GLU A 95 9.93 -9.37 3.90
N ASP A 96 11.21 -9.30 4.26
CA ASP A 96 12.06 -8.17 3.95
C ASP A 96 12.62 -8.32 2.53
N ALA A 97 12.31 -7.35 1.68
CA ALA A 97 12.58 -7.39 0.26
C ALA A 97 13.64 -6.35 -0.13
N GLY A 98 14.23 -6.55 -1.32
CA GLY A 98 15.09 -5.57 -1.95
C GLY A 98 14.37 -4.28 -2.35
N CYS A 99 14.95 -3.54 -3.30
CA CYS A 99 14.30 -2.35 -3.85
C CYS A 99 13.01 -2.75 -4.58
N LEU A 100 11.86 -2.30 -4.10
CA LEU A 100 10.60 -2.55 -4.77
C LEU A 100 10.44 -1.66 -6.01
N GLY A 101 11.20 -0.57 -6.16
CA GLY A 101 11.11 0.35 -7.31
C GLY A 101 10.34 1.65 -7.04
N SER A 102 9.77 1.81 -5.84
CA SER A 102 9.09 3.04 -5.40
C SER A 102 9.81 3.75 -4.25
N CYS A 103 11.12 3.54 -4.08
CA CYS A 103 11.88 4.11 -2.95
C CYS A 103 11.93 5.65 -2.93
N LYS A 104 11.56 6.33 -4.03
CA LYS A 104 11.35 7.78 -4.04
C LYS A 104 10.17 8.22 -3.17
N LYS A 105 9.19 7.33 -2.95
CA LYS A 105 8.00 7.51 -2.11
C LYS A 105 8.08 6.67 -0.83
N ALA A 106 9.30 6.33 -0.40
CA ALA A 106 9.57 5.47 0.75
C ALA A 106 9.02 6.03 2.08
N PRO A 107 8.78 5.16 3.08
CA PRO A 107 8.90 3.68 3.03
C PRO A 107 7.78 3.06 2.19
N CYS A 108 8.07 1.95 1.48
CA CYS A 108 7.09 1.29 0.63
C CYS A 108 6.95 -0.20 0.93
N VAL A 109 5.73 -0.69 0.76
CA VAL A 109 5.33 -2.09 0.94
C VAL A 109 4.56 -2.52 -0.31
N ALA A 110 4.77 -3.75 -0.75
CA ALA A 110 4.03 -4.33 -1.87
C ALA A 110 3.42 -5.66 -1.44
N ILE A 111 2.31 -6.03 -2.05
CA ILE A 111 1.65 -7.32 -1.80
C ILE A 111 1.81 -8.18 -3.05
N MET A 112 2.12 -9.45 -2.85
CA MET A 112 2.11 -10.48 -3.88
C MET A 112 1.02 -11.49 -3.53
N HIS A 113 0.46 -12.09 -4.57
CA HIS A 113 -0.47 -13.20 -4.48
C HIS A 113 0.03 -14.30 -5.41
N GLU A 114 -0.14 -15.57 -5.03
CA GLU A 114 0.45 -16.69 -5.78
C GLU A 114 -0.07 -16.81 -7.22
N ASP A 115 -1.35 -16.50 -7.43
CA ASP A 115 -1.99 -16.59 -8.76
C ASP A 115 -1.66 -15.42 -9.69
N PHE A 116 -1.03 -14.35 -9.18
CA PHE A 116 -0.76 -13.14 -9.95
C PHE A 116 0.74 -12.92 -10.15
N SER A 117 1.13 -12.63 -11.39
CA SER A 117 2.51 -12.23 -11.68
C SER A 117 2.77 -10.79 -11.24
N GLY A 118 3.61 -10.63 -10.22
CA GLY A 118 4.07 -9.34 -9.71
C GLY A 118 3.30 -8.88 -8.48
N TYR A 119 3.18 -7.56 -8.33
CA TYR A 119 2.47 -6.97 -7.19
C TYR A 119 0.98 -6.78 -7.51
N VAL A 120 0.14 -7.05 -6.53
CA VAL A 120 -1.31 -6.82 -6.59
C VAL A 120 -1.68 -5.49 -5.94
N SER A 121 -2.77 -4.90 -6.41
CA SER A 121 -3.36 -3.69 -5.81
C SER A 121 -4.60 -4.11 -5.04
N LEU A 122 -4.73 -3.59 -3.83
CA LEU A 122 -5.80 -3.97 -2.91
C LEU A 122 -6.70 -2.77 -2.62
N GLU A 123 -7.92 -3.06 -2.17
CA GLU A 123 -8.79 -2.04 -1.58
C GLU A 123 -8.08 -1.39 -0.37
N GLY A 124 -8.24 -0.08 -0.19
CA GLY A 124 -7.52 0.69 0.85
C GLY A 124 -6.25 1.40 0.37
N MET A 125 -5.81 1.13 -0.87
CA MET A 125 -4.79 1.91 -1.55
C MET A 125 -5.35 3.24 -2.07
N THR A 126 -4.55 4.31 -2.01
CA THR A 126 -4.84 5.57 -2.74
C THR A 126 -4.64 5.38 -4.25
N ASP A 127 -5.24 6.21 -5.09
CA ASP A 127 -5.10 6.11 -6.56
C ASP A 127 -3.64 6.01 -7.03
N ALA A 128 -2.75 6.77 -6.38
CA ALA A 128 -1.32 6.77 -6.69
C ALA A 128 -0.60 5.49 -6.23
N GLU A 129 -1.07 4.84 -5.17
CA GLU A 129 -0.57 3.55 -4.70
C GLU A 129 -1.12 2.41 -5.53
N PHE A 130 -2.40 2.47 -5.89
CA PHE A 130 -3.07 1.49 -6.75
C PHE A 130 -2.40 1.46 -8.14
N SER A 131 -2.15 2.63 -8.75
CA SER A 131 -1.45 2.70 -10.03
C SER A 131 -0.01 2.15 -9.97
N ASP A 132 0.69 2.36 -8.85
CA ASP A 132 2.06 1.87 -8.66
C ASP A 132 2.12 0.44 -8.08
N ARG A 133 0.96 -0.11 -7.70
CA ARG A 133 0.76 -1.39 -7.01
C ARG A 133 1.55 -1.54 -5.71
N ARG A 134 1.73 -0.42 -5.00
CA ARG A 134 2.57 -0.35 -3.78
C ARG A 134 2.05 0.70 -2.84
N PHE A 135 2.05 0.37 -1.56
CA PHE A 135 1.84 1.33 -0.50
C PHE A 135 3.06 2.25 -0.35
N HIS A 136 2.79 3.53 -0.06
CA HIS A 136 3.79 4.57 0.05
C HIS A 136 3.76 5.24 1.42
N LYS A 137 4.90 5.82 1.82
CA LYS A 137 5.04 6.61 3.06
C LYS A 137 4.60 5.88 4.33
N ILE A 138 4.74 4.55 4.39
CA ILE A 138 4.34 3.74 5.56
C ILE A 138 5.27 4.04 6.73
N LYS A 139 4.81 4.88 7.66
CA LYS A 139 5.65 5.43 8.73
C LYS A 139 5.10 5.13 10.11
N TYR A 140 3.80 5.34 10.29
CA TYR A 140 3.14 5.23 11.59
C TYR A 140 2.36 3.91 11.70
N GLU A 141 1.89 3.60 12.91
CA GLU A 141 1.10 2.39 13.15
C GLU A 141 -0.16 2.40 12.29
N GLU A 142 -0.83 3.55 12.14
CA GLU A 142 -2.04 3.66 11.32
C GLU A 142 -1.77 3.36 9.84
N ASP A 143 -0.57 3.68 9.35
CA ASP A 143 -0.17 3.33 7.98
C ASP A 143 0.02 1.82 7.84
N MET A 144 0.52 1.15 8.87
CA MET A 144 0.75 -0.29 8.90
C MET A 144 -0.56 -1.06 9.10
N ASP A 145 -1.47 -0.54 9.93
CA ASP A 145 -2.84 -1.05 10.09
C ASP A 145 -3.54 -1.02 8.74
N ARG A 146 -3.49 0.10 8.01
CA ARG A 146 -4.09 0.20 6.68
C ARG A 146 -3.55 -0.85 5.70
N VAL A 147 -2.25 -1.11 5.70
CA VAL A 147 -1.65 -2.16 4.85
C VAL A 147 -2.22 -3.52 5.22
N TRP A 148 -2.30 -3.81 6.52
CA TRP A 148 -2.77 -5.09 7.02
C TRP A 148 -4.26 -5.29 6.78
N GLU A 149 -5.11 -4.32 7.12
CA GLU A 149 -6.55 -4.32 6.83
C GLU A 149 -6.82 -4.52 5.33
N SER A 150 -5.99 -3.95 4.45
CA SER A 150 -6.12 -4.18 3.00
C SER A 150 -5.89 -5.65 2.63
N VAL A 151 -4.97 -6.34 3.31
CA VAL A 151 -4.70 -7.77 3.12
C VAL A 151 -5.83 -8.62 3.73
N GLU A 152 -6.28 -8.30 4.93
CA GLU A 152 -7.41 -8.99 5.58
C GLU A 152 -8.67 -8.92 4.73
N ASN A 153 -9.00 -7.73 4.21
CA ASN A 153 -10.13 -7.52 3.32
C ASN A 153 -9.98 -8.34 2.03
N ALA A 154 -8.77 -8.41 1.46
CA ALA A 154 -8.53 -9.18 0.25
C ALA A 154 -8.69 -10.70 0.47
N VAL A 155 -8.23 -11.20 1.61
CA VAL A 155 -8.44 -12.60 2.01
C VAL A 155 -9.93 -12.88 2.22
N GLN A 156 -10.64 -11.98 2.90
CA GLN A 156 -12.06 -12.14 3.15
C GLN A 156 -12.89 -12.17 1.85
N VAL A 157 -12.59 -11.28 0.90
CA VAL A 157 -13.28 -11.28 -0.41
C VAL A 157 -13.05 -12.61 -1.15
N MET A 158 -11.83 -13.15 -1.12
CA MET A 158 -11.55 -14.45 -1.74
C MET A 158 -12.25 -15.61 -1.02
N MET A 159 -12.43 -15.53 0.30
CA MET A 159 -13.21 -16.53 1.04
C MET A 159 -14.69 -16.51 0.61
N GLU A 160 -15.26 -15.31 0.47
CA GLU A 160 -16.65 -15.14 0.03
C GLU A 160 -16.83 -15.62 -1.42
N GLU A 161 -15.85 -15.37 -2.30
CA GLU A 161 -15.86 -15.88 -3.69
C GLU A 161 -15.74 -17.41 -3.75
N ASP A 162 -14.86 -18.03 -2.96
CA ASP A 162 -14.68 -19.49 -2.92
C ASP A 162 -15.95 -20.20 -2.39
N ASP A 163 -16.65 -19.63 -1.38
CA ASP A 163 -17.89 -20.19 -0.83
C ASP A 163 -19.07 -20.12 -1.84
N GLU A 164 -19.16 -19.04 -2.63
CA GLU A 164 -20.22 -18.86 -3.63
C GLU A 164 -20.07 -19.84 -4.81
N GLU A 165 -18.85 -20.15 -5.24
CA GLU A 165 -18.59 -21.09 -6.34
C GLU A 165 -19.05 -22.53 -6.00
N GLU A 166 -18.97 -22.96 -4.73
CA GLU A 166 -19.42 -24.29 -4.32
C GLU A 166 -20.95 -24.45 -4.29
N GLU A 167 -21.70 -23.38 -3.99
CA GLU A 167 -23.17 -23.43 -3.93
C GLU A 167 -23.80 -23.61 -5.33
N ASP A 168 -23.22 -22.98 -6.35
CA ASP A 168 -23.73 -23.03 -7.72
C ASP A 168 -23.54 -24.43 -8.37
N GLU A 169 -22.45 -25.14 -8.06
CA GLU A 169 -22.24 -26.51 -8.58
C GLU A 169 -23.24 -27.53 -8.01
N SER A 170 -23.81 -27.26 -6.82
CA SER A 170 -24.76 -28.16 -6.16
C SER A 170 -26.20 -28.03 -6.65
N ASN A 171 -26.54 -26.96 -7.39
CA ASN A 171 -27.87 -26.69 -7.93
C ASN A 171 -28.07 -27.15 -9.39
N GLU A 172 -27.03 -27.68 -10.03
CA GLU A 172 -27.10 -28.21 -11.40
C GLU A 172 -27.34 -29.75 -11.48
N GLU A 173 -27.50 -30.46 -10.34
CA GLU A 173 -27.88 -31.89 -10.31
C GLU A 173 -29.40 -32.15 -10.24
#